data_AF-A0A7S0RJ71-F1
#
_entry.id   AF-A0A7S0RJ71-F1
#
_cell.length_a   1.000
_cell.length_b   1.000
_cell.length_c   1.000
_cell.angle_alpha   90.00
_cell.angle_beta   90.00
_cell.angle_gamma   90.00
#
_symmetry.space_group_name_H-M   'P 1'
#
loop_
_entity.id
_entity.type
_entity.pdbx_description
1 polymer ?
#
loop_
_entity_poly.entity_id
_entity_poly.type
_entity_poly.pdbx_seq_one_letter_code
_entity_poly.pdbx_strand_id
1 'polypeptide(L)'
;VRTAAGAPLSARAVRRPMGADLLRLPEGSPLPRGPSGLPARPAVLMFGDWGVNAERIDRQAEAFDRWTAALPKTAKVVVVEIGAGLAVPTIRHIAESTAERFAGATLVRVNLDDAEVPEELGPERTVILPMGALAALTEIEAVLMQAK
;
A
#
# COMPACT_ATOMS: atom_id res chain seq x y z
N VAL A 1 -14.90 -24.74 7.64
CA VAL A 1 -15.24 -23.29 7.81
C VAL A 1 -16.68 -23.19 8.27
N ARG A 2 -17.17 -22.01 8.67
CA ARG A 2 -18.56 -21.82 9.09
C ARG A 2 -19.23 -20.71 8.28
N THR A 3 -20.55 -20.78 8.11
CA THR A 3 -21.34 -19.68 7.53
C THR A 3 -21.45 -18.51 8.50
N ALA A 4 -21.99 -17.38 8.04
CA ALA A 4 -22.30 -16.24 8.92
C ALA A 4 -23.26 -16.60 10.07
N ALA A 5 -24.14 -17.60 9.87
CA ALA A 5 -25.04 -18.13 10.89
C ALA A 5 -24.40 -19.23 11.77
N GLY A 6 -23.09 -19.46 11.64
CA GLY A 6 -22.34 -20.44 12.43
C GLY A 6 -22.48 -21.89 11.96
N ALA A 7 -23.27 -22.18 10.92
CA ALA A 7 -23.44 -23.53 10.39
C ALA A 7 -22.13 -24.05 9.77
N PRO A 8 -21.79 -25.34 9.93
CA PRO A 8 -20.58 -25.90 9.34
C PRO A 8 -20.66 -25.91 7.81
N LEU A 9 -19.54 -25.55 7.18
CA LEU A 9 -19.37 -25.55 5.73
C LEU A 9 -18.13 -26.37 5.38
N SER A 10 -18.35 -27.40 4.55
CA SER A 10 -17.28 -28.22 3.97
C SER A 10 -16.34 -27.34 3.15
N ALA A 11 -15.05 -27.60 3.24
CA ALA A 11 -14.06 -26.93 2.42
C ALA A 11 -12.91 -27.88 2.11
N ARG A 12 -12.31 -27.70 0.93
CA ARG A 12 -11.15 -28.47 0.49
C ARG A 12 -9.91 -27.63 0.68
N ALA A 13 -8.98 -28.13 1.48
CA ALA A 13 -7.63 -27.58 1.50
C ALA A 13 -6.93 -27.88 0.17
N VAL A 14 -6.30 -26.87 -0.40
CA VAL A 14 -5.49 -26.96 -1.61
C VAL A 14 -4.10 -26.46 -1.25
N ARG A 15 -3.17 -27.40 -1.12
CA ARG A 15 -1.75 -27.06 -0.94
C ARG A 15 -1.17 -26.63 -2.28
N ARG A 16 -0.66 -25.40 -2.33
CA ARG A 16 0.08 -24.92 -3.50
C ARG A 16 1.57 -25.25 -3.34
N PRO A 17 2.25 -25.79 -4.37
CA PRO A 17 3.71 -25.89 -4.35
C PRO A 17 4.32 -24.51 -4.10
N MET A 18 5.15 -24.38 -3.07
CA MET A 18 5.83 -23.14 -2.68
C MET A 18 4.92 -21.93 -2.37
N GLY A 19 3.64 -22.15 -2.04
CA GLY A 19 2.69 -21.08 -1.71
C GLY A 19 1.88 -21.37 -0.45
N ALA A 20 1.07 -20.40 -0.04
CA ALA A 20 0.14 -20.59 1.08
C ALA A 20 -0.89 -21.69 0.77
N ASP A 21 -1.23 -22.49 1.77
CA ASP A 21 -2.34 -23.42 1.70
C ASP A 21 -3.64 -22.60 1.51
N LEU A 22 -4.40 -22.94 0.47
CA LEU A 22 -5.68 -22.30 0.19
C LEU A 22 -6.82 -23.15 0.69
N LEU A 23 -7.91 -22.49 1.06
CA LEU A 23 -9.17 -23.16 1.35
C LEU A 23 -10.15 -22.85 0.22
N ARG A 24 -10.65 -23.88 -0.45
CA ARG A 24 -11.71 -23.75 -1.47
C ARG A 24 -13.04 -24.24 -0.91
N LEU A 25 -14.07 -23.43 -1.06
CA LEU A 25 -15.44 -23.83 -0.80
C LEU A 25 -16.00 -24.59 -2.00
N PRO A 26 -16.91 -25.56 -1.81
CA PRO A 26 -17.67 -26.17 -2.89
C PRO A 26 -18.37 -25.12 -3.74
N GLU A 27 -18.48 -25.37 -5.04
CA GLU A 27 -19.30 -24.56 -5.93
C GLU A 27 -20.76 -24.51 -5.41
N GLY A 28 -21.40 -23.34 -5.53
CA GLY A 28 -22.73 -23.11 -4.97
C GLY A 28 -22.77 -22.87 -3.46
N SER A 29 -21.62 -22.87 -2.76
CA SER A 29 -21.57 -22.46 -1.35
C SER A 29 -22.09 -21.02 -1.20
N PRO A 30 -22.90 -20.73 -0.16
CA PRO A 30 -23.43 -19.39 0.04
C PRO A 30 -22.30 -18.40 0.30
N LEU A 31 -22.32 -17.28 -0.42
CA LEU A 31 -21.40 -16.17 -0.12
C LEU A 31 -21.68 -15.61 1.27
N PRO A 32 -20.66 -15.10 1.98
CA PRO A 32 -20.87 -14.31 3.18
C PRO A 32 -21.86 -13.18 2.88
N ARG A 33 -22.76 -12.87 3.82
CA ARG A 33 -23.77 -11.81 3.66
C ARG A 33 -23.57 -10.76 4.74
N GLY A 34 -23.81 -9.50 4.37
CA GLY A 34 -23.86 -8.39 5.32
C GLY A 34 -25.20 -8.32 6.07
N PRO A 35 -25.34 -7.37 7.02
CA PRO A 35 -26.57 -7.20 7.80
C PRO A 35 -27.84 -6.96 6.96
N SER A 36 -27.71 -6.37 5.77
CA SER A 36 -28.81 -6.16 4.81
C SER A 36 -29.23 -7.42 4.05
N GLY A 37 -28.56 -8.56 4.28
CA GLY A 37 -28.78 -9.79 3.55
C GLY A 37 -28.12 -9.85 2.17
N LEU A 38 -27.51 -8.75 1.70
CA LEU A 38 -26.73 -8.73 0.45
C LEU A 38 -25.38 -9.45 0.62
N PRO A 39 -24.80 -10.02 -0.46
CA PRO A 39 -23.45 -10.58 -0.41
C PRO A 39 -22.44 -9.55 0.12
N ALA A 40 -21.66 -9.95 1.12
CA ALA A 40 -20.54 -9.16 1.61
C ALA A 40 -19.37 -9.25 0.62
N ARG A 41 -18.57 -8.20 0.58
CA ARG A 41 -17.37 -8.07 -0.25
C ARG A 41 -16.18 -7.66 0.62
N PRO A 42 -14.94 -7.93 0.19
CA PRO A 42 -13.78 -7.33 0.82
C PRO A 42 -13.91 -5.79 0.83
N ALA A 43 -13.44 -5.16 1.91
CA ALA A 43 -13.41 -3.71 2.07
C ALA A 43 -12.25 -3.10 1.25
N VAL A 44 -12.30 -3.30 -0.07
CA VAL A 44 -11.35 -2.77 -1.05
C VAL A 44 -12.10 -1.87 -2.03
N LEU A 45 -11.47 -0.76 -2.42
CA LEU A 45 -11.98 0.12 -3.46
C LEU A 45 -11.83 -0.58 -4.82
N MET A 46 -12.95 -0.77 -5.52
CA MET A 46 -12.97 -1.30 -6.88
C MET A 46 -13.23 -0.18 -7.90
N PHE A 47 -12.87 -0.38 -9.16
CA PHE A 47 -13.18 0.58 -10.22
C PHE A 47 -14.70 0.78 -10.36
N GLY A 48 -15.15 2.03 -10.32
CA GLY A 48 -16.58 2.38 -10.40
C GLY A 48 -17.37 2.07 -9.12
N ASP A 49 -16.71 1.79 -7.99
CA ASP A 49 -17.37 1.49 -6.72
C ASP A 49 -17.77 2.77 -5.96
N TRP A 50 -18.93 3.32 -6.33
CA TRP A 50 -19.56 4.44 -5.60
C TRP A 50 -20.09 4.05 -4.21
N GLY A 51 -20.14 2.75 -3.89
CA GLY A 51 -20.65 2.21 -2.64
C GLY A 51 -19.56 1.85 -1.64
N VAL A 52 -18.30 2.25 -1.87
CA VAL A 52 -17.21 2.09 -0.90
C VAL A 52 -17.52 2.92 0.35
N ASN A 53 -17.31 2.33 1.53
CA ASN A 53 -17.32 3.12 2.75
C ASN A 53 -15.96 3.85 2.86
N ALA A 54 -15.97 5.14 2.51
CA ALA A 54 -14.78 5.97 2.49
C ALA A 54 -14.39 6.54 3.86
N GLU A 55 -15.22 6.41 4.91
CA GLU A 55 -15.02 7.11 6.19
C GLU A 55 -13.62 6.88 6.79
N ARG A 56 -13.14 5.62 6.78
CA ARG A 56 -11.79 5.30 7.27
C ARG A 56 -10.69 5.87 6.37
N ILE A 57 -10.91 5.85 5.05
CA ILE A 57 -9.96 6.33 4.03
C ILE A 57 -9.83 7.85 4.16
N ASP A 58 -10.95 8.55 4.20
CA ASP A 58 -11.03 10.01 4.31
C ASP A 58 -10.40 10.48 5.62
N ARG A 59 -10.68 9.83 6.75
CA ARG A 59 -10.07 10.16 8.04
C ARG A 59 -8.54 10.03 8.02
N GLN A 60 -8.02 9.02 7.32
CA GLN A 60 -6.57 8.83 7.18
C GLN A 60 -5.95 9.89 6.25
N ALA A 61 -6.61 10.19 5.14
CA ALA A 61 -6.19 11.23 4.21
C ALA A 61 -6.14 12.61 4.90
N GLU A 62 -7.21 12.98 5.62
CA GLU A 62 -7.25 14.22 6.38
C GLU A 62 -6.15 14.29 7.46
N ALA A 63 -5.85 13.19 8.15
CA ALA A 63 -4.80 13.17 9.15
C ALA A 63 -3.42 13.39 8.52
N PHE A 64 -3.17 12.77 7.35
CA PHE A 64 -1.96 12.98 6.57
C PHE A 64 -1.84 14.43 6.07
N ASP A 65 -2.92 14.99 5.54
CA ASP A 65 -2.95 16.37 5.05
C ASP A 65 -2.73 17.38 6.16
N ARG A 66 -3.38 17.19 7.32
CA ARG A 66 -3.18 18.03 8.50
C ARG A 66 -1.74 17.97 8.99
N TRP A 67 -1.15 16.77 9.08
CA TRP A 67 0.23 16.60 9.51
C TRP A 67 1.21 17.28 8.55
N THR A 68 1.08 17.04 7.24
CA THR A 68 1.96 17.67 6.23
C THR A 68 1.77 19.20 6.15
N ALA A 69 0.57 19.72 6.43
CA ALA A 69 0.30 21.16 6.50
C ALA A 69 0.90 21.85 7.71
N ALA A 70 1.06 21.13 8.82
CA ALA A 70 1.68 21.67 10.03
C ALA A 70 3.21 21.80 9.91
N LEU A 71 3.85 21.09 8.98
CA LEU A 71 5.30 21.14 8.79
C LEU A 71 5.74 22.42 8.05
N PRO A 72 6.85 23.07 8.45
CA PRO A 72 7.40 24.20 7.71
C PRO A 72 7.90 23.75 6.33
N LYS A 73 7.87 24.65 5.34
CA LYS A 73 8.38 24.36 3.98
C LYS A 73 9.86 23.99 3.92
N THR A 74 10.62 24.36 4.95
CA THR A 74 12.04 24.04 5.15
C THR A 74 12.26 22.71 5.88
N ALA A 75 11.21 21.98 6.24
CA ALA A 75 11.33 20.67 6.89
C ALA A 75 12.16 19.72 6.01
N LYS A 76 13.07 18.98 6.66
CA LYS A 76 13.80 17.88 6.03
C LYS A 76 12.94 16.63 6.13
N VAL A 77 12.39 16.20 4.99
CA VAL A 77 11.46 15.07 4.92
C VAL A 77 12.08 14.01 4.02
N VAL A 78 12.12 12.77 4.49
CA VAL A 78 12.47 11.63 3.64
C VAL A 78 11.17 10.92 3.26
N VAL A 79 10.89 10.87 1.96
CA VAL A 79 9.76 10.13 1.40
C VAL A 79 10.28 8.79 0.93
N VAL A 80 9.82 7.69 1.51
CA VAL A 80 10.23 6.33 1.10
C VAL A 80 9.06 5.67 0.37
N GLU A 81 9.20 5.53 -0.94
CA GLU A 81 8.25 4.83 -1.80
C GLU A 81 8.75 3.40 -2.07
N ILE A 82 7.88 2.41 -1.93
CA ILE A 82 8.23 1.00 -2.05
C ILE A 82 7.22 0.27 -2.94
N GLY A 83 7.71 -0.30 -4.05
CA GLY A 83 6.93 -1.20 -4.91
C GLY A 83 5.73 -0.55 -5.61
N ALA A 84 5.72 0.77 -5.79
CA ALA A 84 4.66 1.46 -6.51
C ALA A 84 4.91 1.40 -8.02
N GLY A 85 4.10 0.60 -8.72
CA GLY A 85 4.14 0.46 -10.18
C GLY A 85 3.37 1.56 -10.92
N LEU A 86 3.37 1.46 -12.26
CA LEU A 86 2.78 2.47 -13.15
C LEU A 86 1.30 2.25 -13.47
N ALA A 87 0.76 1.04 -13.27
CA ALA A 87 -0.62 0.71 -13.65
C ALA A 87 -1.67 1.48 -12.83
N VAL A 88 -1.39 1.72 -11.54
CA VAL A 88 -2.19 2.55 -10.64
C VAL A 88 -1.21 3.43 -9.84
N PRO A 89 -0.78 4.59 -10.40
CA PRO A 89 0.37 5.34 -9.89
C PRO A 89 0.04 6.23 -8.69
N THR A 90 -1.07 5.98 -7.97
CA THR A 90 -1.54 6.83 -6.85
C THR A 90 -0.46 7.06 -5.80
N ILE A 91 0.27 6.00 -5.42
CA ILE A 91 1.35 6.11 -4.43
C ILE A 91 2.54 6.90 -4.99
N ARG A 92 2.83 6.79 -6.30
CA ARG A 92 3.87 7.61 -6.95
C ARG A 92 3.57 9.09 -6.89
N HIS A 93 2.36 9.46 -7.27
CA HIS A 93 1.94 10.86 -7.24
C HIS A 93 1.97 11.42 -5.82
N ILE A 94 1.54 10.65 -4.81
CA ILE A 94 1.65 11.08 -3.40
C ILE A 94 3.11 11.30 -3.01
N ALA A 95 4.01 10.39 -3.39
CA ALA A 95 5.42 10.49 -3.05
C ALA A 95 6.10 11.70 -3.72
N GLU A 96 5.88 11.88 -5.01
CA GLU A 96 6.41 12.97 -5.83
C GLU A 96 5.87 14.33 -5.35
N SER A 97 4.55 14.48 -5.22
CA SER A 97 3.95 15.72 -4.71
C SER A 97 4.39 16.05 -3.27
N THR A 98 4.64 15.04 -2.43
CA THR A 98 5.21 15.27 -1.09
C THR A 98 6.65 15.75 -1.18
N ALA A 99 7.47 15.19 -2.06
CA ALA A 99 8.84 15.64 -2.28
C ALA A 99 8.87 17.07 -2.85
N GLU A 100 8.01 17.42 -3.79
CA GLU A 100 7.89 18.78 -4.34
C GLU A 100 7.48 19.80 -3.27
N ARG A 101 6.63 19.39 -2.33
CA ARG A 101 6.07 20.28 -1.30
C ARG A 101 7.11 20.90 -0.36
N PHE A 102 8.25 20.23 -0.14
CA PHE A 102 9.29 20.63 0.81
C PHE A 102 10.64 20.75 0.11
N ALA A 103 11.25 21.93 0.12
CA ALA A 103 12.53 22.17 -0.56
C ALA A 103 13.66 21.26 -0.04
N GLY A 104 13.59 20.87 1.24
CA GLY A 104 14.55 19.96 1.88
C GLY A 104 14.16 18.49 1.83
N ALA A 105 13.18 18.09 1.02
CA ALA A 105 12.79 16.68 0.91
C ALA A 105 13.69 15.87 -0.02
N THR A 106 13.87 14.60 0.33
CA THR A 106 14.53 13.56 -0.46
C THR A 106 13.53 12.42 -0.72
N LEU A 107 13.36 12.05 -1.98
CA LEU A 107 12.58 10.89 -2.39
C LEU A 107 13.50 9.66 -2.53
N VAL A 108 13.21 8.61 -1.78
CA VAL A 108 13.84 7.29 -1.90
C VAL A 108 12.84 6.36 -2.57
N ARG A 109 13.14 5.90 -3.78
CA ARG A 109 12.29 4.98 -4.55
C ARG A 109 12.91 3.58 -4.56
N VAL A 110 12.22 2.63 -3.94
CA VAL A 110 12.58 1.21 -3.91
C VAL A 110 11.66 0.46 -4.86
N ASN A 111 12.19 0.06 -6.01
CA ASN A 111 11.46 -0.79 -6.95
C ASN A 111 12.42 -1.55 -7.85
N LEU A 112 12.10 -2.80 -8.20
CA LEU A 112 12.94 -3.62 -9.08
C LEU A 112 12.96 -3.06 -10.51
N ASP A 113 11.76 -2.73 -11.00
CA ASP A 113 11.50 -2.20 -12.34
C ASP A 113 10.92 -0.77 -12.24
N ASP A 114 10.86 -0.03 -13.35
CA ASP A 114 10.27 1.33 -13.45
C ASP A 114 10.80 2.33 -12.41
N ALA A 115 12.06 2.25 -11.99
CA ALA A 115 12.57 2.99 -10.85
C ALA A 115 12.90 4.48 -11.17
N GLU A 116 12.60 4.95 -12.38
CA GLU A 116 12.83 6.32 -12.83
C GLU A 116 12.06 7.33 -11.96
N VAL A 117 12.60 8.53 -11.81
CA VAL A 117 12.01 9.65 -11.06
C VAL A 117 11.82 10.85 -11.99
N PRO A 118 10.84 11.75 -11.72
CA PRO A 118 10.66 12.98 -12.51
C PRO A 118 11.95 13.83 -12.52
N GLU A 119 12.30 14.37 -13.69
CA GLU A 119 13.50 15.20 -13.87
C GLU A 119 13.49 16.45 -12.98
N GLU A 120 12.30 16.95 -12.66
CA GLU A 120 12.06 18.15 -11.86
C GLU A 120 12.53 18.02 -10.41
N LEU A 121 12.55 16.80 -9.86
CA LEU A 121 13.09 16.55 -8.52
C LEU A 121 14.63 16.60 -8.51
N GLY A 122 15.25 16.22 -9.63
CA GLY A 122 16.70 16.21 -9.80
C GLY A 122 17.43 15.10 -9.00
N PRO A 123 18.67 14.78 -9.38
CA PRO A 123 19.45 13.71 -8.76
C PRO A 123 19.84 14.01 -7.30
N GLU A 124 19.96 15.29 -6.93
CA GLU A 124 20.36 15.72 -5.58
C GLU A 124 19.29 15.44 -4.51
N ARG A 125 18.04 15.21 -4.94
CA ARG A 125 16.88 15.02 -4.07
C ARG A 125 16.23 13.66 -4.27
N THR A 126 16.87 12.77 -5.01
CA THR A 126 16.34 11.46 -5.34
C THR A 126 17.38 10.38 -5.07
N VAL A 127 16.91 9.24 -4.55
CA VAL A 127 17.70 8.04 -4.32
C VAL A 127 16.91 6.89 -4.91
N ILE A 128 17.49 6.21 -5.90
CA ILE A 128 16.86 5.07 -6.57
C ILE A 128 17.54 3.80 -6.07
N LEU A 129 16.74 2.86 -5.55
CA LEU A 129 17.18 1.55 -5.07
C LEU A 129 16.53 0.47 -5.95
N PRO A 130 17.20 0.02 -7.04
CA PRO A 130 16.66 -0.93 -8.01
C PRO A 130 16.70 -2.37 -7.47
N MET A 131 15.98 -2.62 -6.38
CA MET A 131 16.01 -3.90 -5.66
C MET A 131 14.68 -4.19 -4.95
N GLY A 132 14.55 -5.43 -4.46
CA GLY A 132 13.36 -5.87 -3.72
C GLY A 132 13.21 -5.14 -2.38
N ALA A 133 11.95 -4.89 -1.99
CA ALA A 133 11.60 -4.16 -0.76
C ALA A 133 12.32 -4.68 0.49
N LEU A 134 12.35 -6.00 0.68
CA LEU A 134 13.00 -6.60 1.85
C LEU A 134 14.51 -6.33 1.87
N ALA A 135 15.20 -6.53 0.74
CA ALA A 135 16.63 -6.27 0.64
C ALA A 135 16.95 -4.80 0.94
N ALA A 136 16.21 -3.86 0.34
CA ALA A 136 16.41 -2.43 0.58
C ALA A 136 16.20 -2.06 2.06
N LEU A 137 15.12 -2.52 2.68
CA LEU A 137 14.82 -2.21 4.08
C LEU A 137 15.84 -2.82 5.05
N THR A 138 16.33 -4.03 4.77
CA THR A 138 17.38 -4.68 5.57
C THR A 138 18.70 -3.91 5.49
N GLU A 139 19.12 -3.46 4.30
CA GLU A 139 20.34 -2.65 4.14
C GLU A 139 20.20 -1.28 4.83
N ILE A 140 19.05 -0.62 4.68
CA ILE A 140 18.75 0.65 5.37
C ILE A 140 18.83 0.45 6.90
N GLU A 141 18.21 -0.61 7.43
CA GLU A 141 18.26 -0.93 8.85
C GLU A 141 19.69 -1.17 9.34
N ALA A 142 20.48 -1.96 8.61
CA ALA A 142 21.86 -2.26 8.96
C ALA A 142 22.72 -0.98 9.07
N VAL A 143 22.56 -0.04 8.13
CA VAL A 143 23.24 1.26 8.15
C VAL A 143 22.75 2.14 9.31
N LEU A 144 21.43 2.21 9.53
CA LEU A 144 20.87 3.00 10.64
C LEU A 144 21.31 2.50 12.02
N MET A 145 21.55 1.20 12.16
CA MET A 145 22.03 0.60 13.41
C MET A 145 23.53 0.85 13.66
N GLN A 146 24.33 1.07 12.61
CA GLN A 146 25.74 1.44 12.70
C GLN A 146 25.95 2.95 12.91
N ALA A 147 24.96 3.77 12.53
CA ALA A 147 24.99 5.22 12.68
C ALA A 147 24.56 5.71 14.07
N LYS A 148 24.24 4.80 15.00
CA LYS A 148 23.99 5.09 16.42
C LYS A 148 25.25 4.97 17.24
#